data_AF-A0A4Q0Q9Q6-F1
#
_entry.id   AF-A0A4Q0Q9Q6-F1
#
_cell.length_a   1.000
_cell.length_b   1.000
_cell.length_c   1.000
_cell.angle_alpha   90.00
_cell.angle_beta   90.00
_cell.angle_gamma   90.00
#
_symmetry.space_group_name_H-M   'P 1'
#
loop_
_entity.id
_entity.type
_entity.pdbx_description
1 polymer ?
#
loop_
_entity_poly.entity_id
_entity_poly.type
_entity_poly.pdbx_seq_one_letter_code
_entity_poly.pdbx_strand_id
1 'polypeptide(L)'
;MNKSRWREQLIRAKNDILKPLFANAVIALRGEQCWQGVVAFDLFAHQTMLMDVPPWRPLVDGAHFQPRPWTEQDDLAATHWLQTVEGIAVSPAVTAQAIELVARDRSFHPVQDYLDSLEHDGLFRLDTMLPTYFGADQTPYTKLVGRNMMISAVARIFDPVAKSIPSRSWRARRG
;
A
#
# COMPACT_ATOMS: atom_id res chain seq x y z
N MET A 1 20.36 7.78 -23.17
CA MET A 1 19.43 6.71 -22.74
C MET A 1 20.06 6.03 -21.53
N ASN A 2 19.57 6.36 -20.34
CA ASN A 2 20.25 6.10 -19.07
C ASN A 2 20.24 4.59 -18.80
N LYS A 3 21.31 3.88 -19.14
CA LYS A 3 21.48 2.46 -18.74
C LYS A 3 21.37 2.46 -17.22
N SER A 4 20.34 1.80 -16.71
CA SER A 4 19.91 1.89 -15.33
C SER A 4 21.08 1.58 -14.37
N ARG A 5 21.62 2.62 -13.73
CA ARG A 5 22.81 2.62 -12.85
C ARG A 5 22.74 1.57 -11.73
N TRP A 6 21.54 1.09 -11.42
CA TRP A 6 21.31 0.03 -10.46
C TRP A 6 22.00 -1.30 -10.85
N ARG A 7 22.15 -1.61 -12.16
CA ARG A 7 22.80 -2.86 -12.60
C ARG A 7 24.28 -2.95 -12.20
N GLU A 8 24.93 -1.81 -11.95
CA GLU A 8 26.31 -1.73 -11.46
C GLU A 8 26.41 -2.12 -9.97
N GLN A 9 25.30 -2.04 -9.23
CA GLN A 9 25.25 -2.40 -7.81
C GLN A 9 25.04 -3.90 -7.59
N LEU A 10 24.78 -4.67 -8.65
CA LEU A 10 24.57 -6.10 -8.57
C LEU A 10 25.86 -6.84 -8.17
N ILE A 11 25.72 -7.73 -7.19
CA ILE A 11 26.82 -8.52 -6.66
C ILE A 11 27.12 -9.68 -7.62
N ARG A 12 28.34 -9.70 -8.15
CA ARG A 12 28.83 -10.68 -9.12
C ARG A 12 29.84 -11.63 -8.48
N ALA A 13 29.95 -12.82 -9.04
CA ALA A 13 31.02 -13.76 -8.74
C ALA A 13 32.29 -13.41 -9.54
N LYS A 14 33.40 -14.11 -9.25
CA LYS A 14 34.70 -13.87 -9.93
C LYS A 14 34.66 -14.13 -11.45
N ASN A 15 33.67 -14.89 -11.91
CA ASN A 15 33.41 -15.21 -13.32
C ASN A 15 32.36 -14.28 -13.96
N ASP A 16 32.08 -13.12 -13.35
CA ASP A 16 31.10 -12.12 -13.80
C ASP A 16 29.63 -12.59 -13.82
N ILE A 17 29.34 -13.79 -13.29
CA ILE A 17 27.96 -14.29 -13.15
C ILE A 17 27.30 -13.61 -11.94
N LEU A 18 26.04 -13.20 -12.11
CA LEU A 18 25.22 -12.65 -11.04
C LEU A 18 24.95 -13.72 -9.97
N LYS A 19 25.21 -13.38 -8.70
CA LYS A 19 24.95 -14.32 -7.62
C LYS A 19 23.42 -14.43 -7.38
N PRO A 20 22.90 -15.63 -7.06
CA PRO A 20 21.50 -15.84 -6.72
C PRO A 20 21.23 -15.38 -5.27
N LEU A 21 21.35 -14.07 -5.04
CA LEU A 21 21.23 -13.47 -3.72
C LEU A 21 19.93 -12.69 -3.59
N PHE A 22 19.37 -12.74 -2.39
CA PHE A 22 18.28 -11.86 -1.96
C PHE A 22 18.56 -10.39 -2.28
N ALA A 23 19.78 -9.91 -1.97
CA ALA A 23 20.19 -8.53 -2.25
C ALA A 23 20.09 -8.16 -3.74
N ASN A 24 20.48 -9.07 -4.63
CA ASN A 24 20.41 -8.84 -6.07
C ASN A 24 18.96 -8.79 -6.57
N ALA A 25 18.10 -9.66 -6.05
CA ALA A 25 16.67 -9.62 -6.36
C ALA A 25 16.04 -8.29 -5.92
N VAL A 26 16.33 -7.82 -4.70
CA VAL A 26 15.83 -6.53 -4.19
C VAL A 26 16.34 -5.36 -5.03
N ILE A 27 17.62 -5.34 -5.38
CA ILE A 27 18.20 -4.29 -6.24
C ILE A 27 17.51 -4.26 -7.61
N ALA A 28 17.25 -5.42 -8.23
CA ALA A 28 16.56 -5.50 -9.51
C ALA A 28 15.11 -5.00 -9.42
N LEU A 29 14.35 -5.45 -8.43
CA LEU A 29 12.96 -5.06 -8.22
C LEU A 29 12.80 -3.57 -7.88
N ARG A 30 13.75 -2.97 -7.16
CA ARG A 30 13.74 -1.52 -6.86
C ARG A 30 14.21 -0.67 -8.03
N GLY A 31 15.18 -1.18 -8.79
CA GLY A 31 15.86 -0.41 -9.82
C GLY A 31 15.12 -0.35 -11.14
N GLU A 32 14.40 -1.40 -11.51
CA GLU A 32 13.81 -1.50 -12.83
C GLU A 32 12.49 -0.74 -12.96
N GLN A 33 12.35 0.00 -14.06
CA GLN A 33 11.20 0.91 -14.27
C GLN A 33 9.89 0.14 -14.35
N CYS A 34 9.89 -1.07 -14.91
CA CYS A 34 8.69 -1.90 -15.03
C CYS A 34 8.16 -2.43 -13.69
N TRP A 35 8.90 -2.25 -12.59
CA TRP A 35 8.49 -2.62 -11.24
C TRP A 35 8.08 -1.42 -10.39
N GLN A 36 8.24 -0.19 -10.88
CA GLN A 36 7.81 1.01 -10.15
C GLN A 36 6.29 1.05 -10.05
N GLY A 37 5.77 1.12 -8.82
CA GLY A 37 4.32 1.17 -8.58
C GLY A 37 3.59 -0.16 -8.76
N VAL A 38 4.24 -1.24 -9.22
CA VAL A 38 3.60 -2.54 -9.45
C VAL A 38 3.27 -3.27 -8.14
N VAL A 39 4.12 -3.14 -7.14
CA VAL A 39 3.96 -3.79 -5.82
C VAL A 39 3.93 -2.76 -4.70
N ALA A 40 3.02 -2.98 -3.76
CA ALA A 40 2.83 -2.13 -2.59
C ALA A 40 2.32 -2.96 -1.41
N PHE A 41 2.52 -2.47 -0.19
CA PHE A 41 2.02 -3.13 1.02
C PHE A 41 0.80 -2.40 1.57
N ASP A 42 -0.32 -3.11 1.72
CA ASP A 42 -1.53 -2.57 2.34
C ASP A 42 -1.39 -2.63 3.86
N LEU A 43 -1.26 -1.48 4.50
CA LEU A 43 -1.11 -1.37 5.96
C LEU A 43 -2.40 -1.70 6.73
N PHE A 44 -3.56 -1.61 6.09
CA PHE A 44 -4.84 -1.92 6.71
C PHE A 44 -5.13 -3.42 6.66
N ALA A 45 -4.92 -4.05 5.50
CA ALA A 45 -5.13 -5.48 5.31
C ALA A 45 -3.89 -6.34 5.66
N HIS A 46 -2.75 -5.71 5.95
CA HIS A 46 -1.47 -6.36 6.28
C HIS A 46 -1.00 -7.38 5.22
N GLN A 47 -1.14 -7.04 3.95
CA GLN A 47 -0.79 -7.92 2.84
C GLN A 47 -0.12 -7.17 1.69
N THR A 48 0.71 -7.89 0.94
CA THR A 48 1.29 -7.38 -0.31
C THR A 48 0.26 -7.39 -1.42
N MET A 49 0.18 -6.28 -2.14
CA MET A 49 -0.77 -6.03 -3.21
C MET A 49 -0.02 -5.84 -4.53
N LEU A 50 -0.61 -6.37 -5.60
CA LEU A 50 -0.28 -6.04 -6.98
C LEU A 50 -1.13 -4.85 -7.39
N MET A 51 -0.50 -3.72 -7.64
CA MET A 51 -1.13 -2.41 -7.85
C MET A 51 -1.16 -1.97 -9.32
N ASP A 52 -0.28 -2.52 -10.15
CA ASP A 52 -0.22 -2.22 -11.59
C ASP A 52 0.16 -3.48 -12.40
N VAL A 53 0.11 -3.37 -13.73
CA VAL A 53 0.40 -4.45 -14.67
C VAL A 53 1.83 -4.97 -14.46
N PRO A 54 1.99 -6.26 -14.11
CA PRO A 54 3.31 -6.80 -13.88
C PRO A 54 4.07 -7.06 -15.19
N PRO A 55 5.41 -7.07 -15.16
CA PRO A 55 6.23 -7.20 -16.36
C PRO A 55 6.09 -8.54 -17.09
N TRP A 56 5.60 -9.59 -16.45
CA TRP A 56 5.33 -10.89 -17.08
C TRP A 56 3.94 -10.99 -17.74
N ARG A 57 3.08 -9.97 -17.62
CA ARG A 57 1.76 -9.94 -18.25
C ARG A 57 1.53 -8.65 -19.08
N PRO A 58 2.37 -8.38 -20.08
CA PRO A 58 2.31 -7.13 -20.85
C PRO A 58 1.06 -7.00 -21.73
N LEU A 59 0.30 -8.08 -21.92
CA LEU A 59 -0.90 -8.10 -22.78
C LEU A 59 -2.18 -7.60 -22.08
N VAL A 60 -2.12 -7.26 -20.79
CA VAL A 60 -3.24 -6.63 -20.10
C VAL A 60 -3.13 -5.14 -20.29
N ASP A 61 -4.13 -4.54 -20.93
CA ASP A 61 -4.25 -3.08 -20.99
C ASP A 61 -4.30 -2.53 -19.55
N GLY A 62 -3.37 -1.64 -19.21
CA GLY A 62 -3.32 -1.01 -17.88
C GLY A 62 -4.63 -0.30 -17.51
N ALA A 63 -5.43 0.09 -18.49
CA ALA A 63 -6.76 0.67 -18.30
C ALA A 63 -7.78 -0.28 -17.63
N HIS A 64 -7.57 -1.59 -17.68
CA HIS A 64 -8.45 -2.60 -17.09
C HIS A 64 -7.81 -3.34 -15.90
N PHE A 65 -6.61 -2.92 -15.49
CA PHE A 65 -5.97 -3.52 -14.34
C PHE A 65 -6.73 -3.15 -13.06
N GLN A 66 -7.00 -4.16 -12.23
CA GLN A 66 -7.62 -3.99 -10.92
C GLN A 66 -6.61 -4.42 -9.85
N PRO A 67 -6.29 -3.54 -8.88
CA PRO A 67 -5.44 -3.91 -7.77
C PRO A 67 -5.97 -5.15 -7.04
N ARG A 68 -5.08 -6.08 -6.71
CA ARG A 68 -5.44 -7.34 -6.05
C ARG A 68 -4.35 -7.82 -5.09
N PRO A 69 -4.66 -8.71 -4.15
CA PRO A 69 -3.65 -9.38 -3.35
C PRO A 69 -2.63 -10.10 -4.23
N TRP A 70 -1.37 -10.04 -3.82
CA TRP A 70 -0.28 -10.82 -4.39
C TRP A 70 -0.45 -12.31 -4.07
N THR A 71 -0.11 -13.18 -5.02
CA THR A 71 -0.34 -14.63 -4.90
C THR A 71 0.94 -15.43 -5.11
N GLU A 72 0.94 -16.70 -4.70
CA GLU A 72 2.06 -17.62 -4.95
C GLU A 72 2.36 -17.80 -6.44
N GLN A 73 1.35 -17.67 -7.31
CA GLN A 73 1.54 -17.69 -8.76
C GLN A 73 2.38 -16.48 -9.23
N ASP A 74 2.21 -15.32 -8.59
CA ASP A 74 3.00 -14.14 -8.89
C ASP A 74 4.45 -14.31 -8.42
N ASP A 75 4.70 -15.01 -7.32
CA ASP A 75 6.07 -15.35 -6.89
C ASP A 75 6.81 -16.17 -7.95
N LEU A 76 6.13 -17.16 -8.54
CA LEU A 76 6.70 -17.99 -9.61
C LEU A 76 6.98 -17.15 -10.87
N ALA A 77 6.05 -16.27 -11.24
CA ALA A 77 6.19 -15.43 -12.42
C ALA A 77 7.28 -14.36 -12.26
N ALA A 78 7.37 -13.74 -11.07
CA ALA A 78 8.43 -12.81 -10.70
C ALA A 78 9.80 -13.51 -10.67
N THR A 79 9.84 -14.75 -10.18
CA THR A 79 11.07 -15.56 -10.19
C THR A 79 11.51 -15.86 -11.61
N HIS A 80 10.57 -16.28 -12.47
CA HIS A 80 10.85 -16.50 -13.88
C HIS A 80 11.37 -15.22 -14.55
N TRP A 81 10.78 -14.06 -14.25
CA TRP A 81 11.26 -12.77 -14.75
C TRP A 81 12.70 -12.46 -14.28
N LEU A 82 13.00 -12.61 -12.99
CA LEU A 82 14.36 -12.41 -12.45
C LEU A 82 15.40 -13.33 -13.11
N GLN A 83 15.02 -14.58 -13.39
CA GLN A 83 15.89 -15.57 -14.00
C GLN A 83 16.10 -15.32 -15.50
N THR A 84 15.04 -14.99 -16.24
CA THR A 84 15.09 -14.89 -17.71
C THR A 84 15.49 -13.53 -18.23
N VAL A 85 15.04 -12.45 -17.56
CA VAL A 85 15.31 -11.07 -18.00
C VAL A 85 16.58 -10.54 -17.36
N GLU A 86 16.75 -10.73 -16.05
CA GLU A 86 17.90 -10.18 -15.32
C GLU A 86 19.03 -11.20 -15.10
N GLY A 87 18.81 -12.49 -15.40
CA GLY A 87 19.84 -13.53 -15.25
C GLY A 87 20.16 -13.88 -13.79
N ILE A 88 19.28 -13.56 -12.84
CA ILE A 88 19.47 -13.80 -11.41
C ILE A 88 18.80 -15.11 -11.04
N ALA A 89 19.60 -16.16 -10.81
CA ALA A 89 19.14 -17.53 -10.54
C ALA A 89 18.59 -17.77 -9.11
N VAL A 90 17.74 -16.88 -8.58
CA VAL A 90 17.14 -17.01 -7.25
C VAL A 90 16.00 -18.04 -7.22
N SER A 91 15.71 -18.58 -6.03
CA SER A 91 14.57 -19.47 -5.80
C SER A 91 13.27 -18.69 -5.55
N PRO A 92 12.09 -19.30 -5.75
CA PRO A 92 10.80 -18.65 -5.47
C PRO A 92 10.66 -18.12 -4.05
N ALA A 93 11.19 -18.84 -3.06
CA ALA A 93 11.18 -18.40 -1.66
C ALA A 93 11.99 -17.11 -1.43
N VAL A 94 13.13 -16.96 -2.13
CA VAL A 94 13.94 -15.73 -2.07
C VAL A 94 13.25 -14.58 -2.78
N THR A 95 12.60 -14.86 -3.91
CA THR A 95 11.80 -13.86 -4.64
C THR A 95 10.65 -13.34 -3.80
N ALA A 96 9.88 -14.23 -3.15
CA ALA A 96 8.75 -13.85 -2.29
C ALA A 96 9.21 -12.92 -1.16
N GLN A 97 10.32 -13.25 -0.49
CA GLN A 97 10.90 -12.39 0.54
C GLN A 97 11.34 -11.02 -0.02
N ALA A 98 11.91 -11.00 -1.24
CA ALA A 98 12.38 -9.78 -1.87
C ALA A 98 11.21 -8.88 -2.26
N ILE A 99 10.14 -9.46 -2.82
CA ILE A 99 8.88 -8.77 -3.13
C ILE A 99 8.28 -8.17 -1.87
N GLU A 100 8.20 -8.94 -0.79
CA GLU A 100 7.67 -8.48 0.49
C GLU A 100 8.47 -7.27 1.03
N LEU A 101 9.81 -7.29 0.93
CA LEU A 101 10.63 -6.16 1.34
C LEU A 101 10.36 -4.92 0.48
N VAL A 102 10.31 -5.08 -0.84
CA VAL A 102 10.08 -3.97 -1.78
C VAL A 102 8.66 -3.42 -1.67
N ALA A 103 7.67 -4.27 -1.42
CA ALA A 103 6.30 -3.86 -1.18
C ALA A 103 6.20 -3.00 0.09
N ARG A 104 6.91 -3.36 1.16
CA ARG A 104 6.93 -2.57 2.40
C ARG A 104 7.57 -1.20 2.25
N ASP A 105 8.58 -1.05 1.37
CA ASP A 105 9.12 0.27 1.03
C ASP A 105 8.06 1.19 0.40
N ARG A 106 7.02 0.59 -0.20
CA ARG A 106 5.91 1.26 -0.90
C ARG A 106 4.60 0.97 -0.20
N SER A 107 4.55 1.20 1.11
CA SER A 107 3.34 0.98 1.90
C SER A 107 2.30 2.07 1.66
N PHE A 108 1.02 1.69 1.67
CA PHE A 108 -0.11 2.61 1.59
C PHE A 108 -1.19 2.22 2.60
N HIS A 109 -2.08 3.16 2.95
CA HIS A 109 -3.19 2.88 3.85
C HIS A 109 -4.50 3.27 3.16
N PRO A 110 -5.23 2.33 2.55
CA PRO A 110 -6.35 2.64 1.66
C PRO A 110 -7.42 3.51 2.31
N VAL A 111 -7.70 3.29 3.60
CA VAL A 111 -8.67 4.10 4.34
C VAL A 111 -8.18 5.52 4.62
N GLN A 112 -6.89 5.72 4.96
CA GLN A 112 -6.34 7.07 5.16
C GLN A 112 -6.30 7.80 3.83
N ASP A 113 -5.81 7.15 2.77
CA ASP A 113 -5.76 7.71 1.42
C ASP A 113 -7.16 8.14 0.94
N TYR A 114 -8.17 7.31 1.18
CA TYR A 114 -9.57 7.66 0.90
C TYR A 114 -10.02 8.88 1.72
N LEU A 115 -9.82 8.87 3.04
CA LEU A 115 -10.26 9.94 3.92
C LEU A 115 -9.57 11.28 3.64
N ASP A 116 -8.28 11.26 3.27
CA ASP A 116 -7.50 12.43 2.92
C ASP A 116 -7.88 12.99 1.53
N SER A 117 -8.43 12.16 0.65
CA SER A 117 -8.96 12.60 -0.66
C SER A 117 -10.32 13.32 -0.58
N LEU A 118 -11.04 13.20 0.54
CA LEU A 118 -12.39 13.75 0.69
C LEU A 118 -12.36 15.23 1.07
N GLU A 119 -13.17 16.03 0.37
CA GLU A 119 -13.46 17.41 0.78
C GLU A 119 -14.76 17.47 1.59
N HIS A 120 -14.71 18.18 2.72
CA HIS A 120 -15.90 18.38 3.55
C HIS A 120 -16.80 19.45 2.91
N ASP A 121 -18.04 19.08 2.61
CA ASP A 121 -19.05 19.93 1.96
C ASP A 121 -19.68 21.02 2.86
N GLY A 122 -19.02 21.39 3.96
CA GLY A 122 -19.49 22.37 4.94
C GLY A 122 -20.72 21.98 5.79
N LEU A 123 -21.40 20.85 5.54
CA LEU A 123 -22.65 20.51 6.22
C LEU A 123 -22.44 19.57 7.42
N PHE A 124 -22.80 20.03 8.63
CA PHE A 124 -22.61 19.32 9.89
C PHE A 124 -23.64 18.20 10.16
N ARG A 125 -23.62 17.15 9.34
CA ARG A 125 -24.60 16.03 9.40
C ARG A 125 -24.42 15.09 10.59
N LEU A 126 -23.24 15.09 11.22
CA LEU A 126 -22.95 14.19 12.34
C LEU A 126 -23.86 14.43 13.55
N ASP A 127 -24.39 15.65 13.69
CA ASP A 127 -25.24 16.05 14.80
C ASP A 127 -26.65 15.42 14.73
N THR A 128 -27.11 15.03 13.54
CA THR A 128 -28.43 14.44 13.29
C THR A 128 -28.36 13.00 12.80
N MET A 129 -27.14 12.43 12.65
CA MET A 129 -26.91 11.10 12.10
C MET A 129 -27.70 10.00 12.85
N LEU A 130 -27.69 9.99 14.19
CA LEU A 130 -28.39 8.98 14.98
C LEU A 130 -29.92 9.06 14.82
N PRO A 131 -30.56 10.24 14.92
CA PRO A 131 -31.98 10.35 14.59
C PRO A 131 -32.32 9.97 13.14
N THR A 132 -31.53 10.44 12.16
CA THR A 132 -31.85 10.26 10.74
C THR A 132 -31.72 8.81 10.28
N TYR A 133 -30.68 8.09 10.72
CA TYR A 133 -30.37 6.75 10.20
C TYR A 133 -30.72 5.61 11.17
N PHE A 134 -30.81 5.87 12.47
CA PHE A 134 -31.01 4.84 13.50
C PHE A 134 -32.31 5.02 14.29
N GLY A 135 -33.13 6.02 13.97
CA GLY A 135 -34.42 6.25 14.62
C GLY A 135 -34.34 6.65 16.09
N ALA A 136 -33.18 7.14 16.54
CA ALA A 136 -32.99 7.59 17.92
C ALA A 136 -33.63 8.96 18.17
N ASP A 137 -34.06 9.22 19.39
CA ASP A 137 -34.59 10.55 19.76
C ASP A 137 -33.51 11.64 19.60
N GLN A 138 -33.91 12.80 19.06
CA GLN A 138 -33.01 13.94 18.92
C GLN A 138 -32.85 14.65 20.28
N THR A 139 -31.80 14.28 20.99
CA THR A 139 -31.45 14.84 22.30
C THR A 139 -30.02 15.40 22.27
N PRO A 140 -29.65 16.30 23.20
CA PRO A 140 -28.26 16.75 23.34
C PRO A 140 -27.27 15.60 23.53
N TYR A 141 -27.71 14.51 24.18
CA TYR A 141 -26.92 13.31 24.38
C TYR A 141 -26.69 12.55 23.08
N THR A 142 -27.75 12.20 22.33
CA THR A 142 -27.62 11.45 21.07
C THR A 142 -26.82 12.23 20.03
N LYS A 143 -26.97 13.56 19.99
CA LYS A 143 -26.11 14.46 19.21
C LYS A 143 -24.62 14.29 19.53
N LEU A 144 -24.25 14.38 20.81
CA LEU A 144 -22.85 14.29 21.25
C LEU A 144 -22.26 12.90 21.01
N VAL A 145 -23.02 11.86 21.31
CA VAL A 145 -22.59 10.47 21.14
C VAL A 145 -22.38 10.14 19.66
N GLY A 146 -23.35 10.44 18.80
CA GLY A 146 -23.24 10.18 17.36
C GLY A 146 -22.03 10.86 16.73
N ARG A 147 -21.83 12.14 17.05
CA ARG A 147 -20.67 12.90 16.58
C ARG A 147 -19.36 12.32 17.09
N ASN A 148 -19.25 12.08 18.41
CA ASN A 148 -18.01 11.57 19.00
C ASN A 148 -17.70 10.15 18.51
N MET A 149 -18.71 9.32 18.24
CA MET A 149 -18.54 7.98 17.69
C MET A 149 -17.84 8.02 16.32
N MET A 150 -18.36 8.83 15.39
CA MET A 150 -17.80 8.95 14.03
C MET A 150 -16.40 9.57 14.05
N ILE A 151 -16.21 10.65 14.82
CA ILE A 151 -14.89 11.27 14.99
C ILE A 151 -13.89 10.28 15.59
N SER A 152 -14.31 9.50 16.60
CA SER A 152 -13.43 8.51 17.22
C SER A 152 -13.09 7.35 16.28
N ALA A 153 -14.03 6.93 15.42
CA ALA A 153 -13.78 5.89 14.42
C ALA A 153 -12.70 6.34 13.42
N VAL A 154 -12.83 7.57 12.90
CA VAL A 154 -11.82 8.17 12.01
C VAL A 154 -10.49 8.37 12.72
N ALA A 155 -10.51 8.90 13.96
CA ALA A 155 -9.29 9.18 14.71
C ALA A 155 -8.43 7.92 14.93
N ARG A 156 -9.05 6.75 15.15
CA ARG A 156 -8.33 5.47 15.35
C ARG A 156 -7.57 5.00 14.12
N ILE A 157 -8.02 5.38 12.93
CA ILE A 157 -7.35 5.03 11.67
C ILE A 157 -6.04 5.81 11.52
N PHE A 158 -6.02 7.08 11.96
CA PHE A 158 -4.82 7.94 11.88
C PHE A 158 -3.89 7.79 13.09
N ASP A 159 -4.44 7.51 14.26
CA ASP A 159 -3.70 7.28 15.50
C ASP A 159 -4.30 6.08 16.23
N PRO A 160 -3.71 4.88 16.10
CA PRO A 160 -4.21 3.68 16.75
C PRO A 160 -4.17 3.77 18.29
N VAL A 161 -3.41 4.70 18.86
CA VAL A 161 -3.33 4.96 20.31
C VAL A 161 -4.33 6.03 20.76
N ALA A 162 -5.10 6.64 19.84
CA ALA A 162 -6.06 7.70 20.15
C ALA A 162 -7.17 7.23 21.11
N LYS A 163 -6.91 7.39 22.40
CA LYS A 163 -7.94 7.46 23.45
C LYS A 163 -8.80 8.68 23.16
N SER A 164 -10.05 8.45 22.74
CA SER A 164 -11.22 9.34 22.90
C SER A 164 -10.84 10.77 23.29
N ILE A 165 -10.44 11.60 22.32
CA ILE A 165 -10.06 12.97 22.61
C ILE A 165 -11.31 13.85 22.48
N PRO A 166 -11.72 14.60 23.52
CA PRO A 166 -12.82 15.54 23.39
C PRO A 166 -12.47 16.58 22.32
N SER A 167 -13.43 16.86 21.44
CA SER A 167 -13.42 17.69 20.22
C SER A 167 -12.65 19.04 20.16
N ARG A 168 -11.91 19.46 21.21
CA ARG A 168 -11.20 20.74 21.27
C ARG A 168 -9.75 20.73 20.76
N SER A 169 -9.04 19.59 20.71
CA SER A 169 -7.60 19.59 20.39
C SER A 169 -7.24 19.31 18.93
N TRP A 170 -8.19 18.84 18.10
CA TRP A 170 -7.91 18.49 16.69
C TRP A 170 -7.77 19.72 15.78
N ARG A 171 -8.27 20.88 16.21
CA ARG A 171 -8.24 22.13 15.42
C ARG A 171 -6.87 22.83 15.40
N ALA A 172 -5.89 22.36 16.17
CA ALA A 172 -4.61 23.03 16.35
C ALA A 172 -3.45 22.46 15.49
N ARG A 173 -3.66 21.37 14.73
CA ARG A 173 -2.60 20.74 13.91
C ARG A 173 -2.72 20.96 12.39
N ARG A 174 -3.73 21.70 11.93
CA ARG A 174 -3.90 22.07 10.51
C ARG A 174 -4.09 23.58 10.36
N GLY A 175 -3.12 24.33 10.86
CA GLY A 175 -2.95 25.77 10.62
C GLY A 175 -1.67 26.00 9.84
#